data_AF-A0A956ICN9-F1
#
_entry.id   AF-A0A956ICN9-F1
#
_cell.length_a   1.000
_cell.length_b   1.000
_cell.length_c   1.000
_cell.angle_alpha   90.00
_cell.angle_beta   90.00
_cell.angle_gamma   90.00
#
_symmetry.space_group_name_H-M   'P 1'
#
loop_
_entity.id
_entity.type
_entity.pdbx_description
1 polymer ?
#
loop_
_entity_poly.entity_id
_entity_poly.type
_entity_poly.pdbx_seq_one_letter_code
_entity_poly.pdbx_strand_id
1 'polypeptide(L)'
;MLRTVLVVALASTGIALRGPAMDAYLEAQTYEDVYYLPSPTWLHRAALGHDEAAADLVWMSALVYVGDEYAHRGDVENVYRYADAILYLDPDFRRAYTWAATMGLYRPTAPTLDEGRRAVRFLEQGIERFPNDGELHWELGAAYSFELPSLTHDPAEKARFREIGTEFMTSAARLGAGPRWLALSNATRLEALGRLDAAIRHLEEMYALVRDDESREEIATRLEELRAGAETEALRSASRDLARRWEDEFPWVPVDFYVVLGPRVVPR
;
A
#
# COMPACT_ATOMS: atom_id res chain seq x y z
N MET A 1 -36.82 1.58 49.08
CA MET A 1 -38.05 1.23 48.34
C MET A 1 -38.40 2.27 47.27
N LEU A 2 -38.59 3.55 47.60
CA LEU A 2 -38.97 4.59 46.62
C LEU A 2 -38.00 4.68 45.41
N ARG A 3 -36.70 4.62 45.66
CA ARG A 3 -35.66 4.67 44.61
C ARG A 3 -35.71 3.46 43.66
N THR A 4 -36.03 2.28 44.20
CA THR A 4 -36.16 1.05 43.42
C THR A 4 -37.42 1.06 42.57
N VAL A 5 -38.54 1.53 43.12
CA VAL A 5 -39.80 1.69 42.39
C VAL A 5 -39.66 2.71 41.26
N LEU A 6 -38.94 3.82 41.50
CA LEU A 6 -38.69 4.84 40.48
C LEU A 6 -37.86 4.29 39.31
N VAL A 7 -36.81 3.51 39.59
CA VAL A 7 -35.98 2.88 38.55
C VAL A 7 -36.78 1.88 37.73
N VAL A 8 -37.60 1.05 38.38
CA VAL A 8 -38.47 0.08 37.68
C VAL A 8 -39.52 0.79 36.83
N ALA A 9 -40.14 1.86 37.34
CA ALA A 9 -41.10 2.67 36.61
C ALA A 9 -40.47 3.34 35.39
N LEU A 10 -39.29 3.96 35.53
CA LEU A 10 -38.56 4.57 34.41
C LEU A 10 -38.16 3.55 33.35
N ALA A 11 -37.69 2.37 33.76
CA ALA A 11 -37.31 1.30 32.84
C ALA A 11 -38.54 0.76 32.07
N SER A 12 -39.65 0.54 32.77
CA SER A 12 -40.88 0.03 32.14
C SER A 12 -41.55 1.06 31.23
N THR A 13 -41.54 2.34 31.60
CA THR A 13 -41.98 3.43 30.71
C THR A 13 -41.07 3.54 29.48
N GLY A 14 -39.75 3.42 29.64
CA GLY A 14 -38.80 3.41 28.52
C GLY A 14 -39.06 2.26 27.54
N ILE A 15 -39.30 1.04 28.05
CA ILE A 15 -39.61 -0.14 27.22
C ILE A 15 -40.94 0.03 26.48
N ALA A 16 -41.98 0.54 27.16
CA ALA A 16 -43.30 0.72 26.56
C ALA A 16 -43.32 1.80 25.47
N LEU A 17 -42.51 2.86 25.61
CA LEU A 17 -42.40 3.93 24.62
C LEU A 17 -41.47 3.59 23.46
N ARG A 18 -40.53 2.64 23.64
CA ARG A 18 -39.53 2.29 22.62
C ARG A 18 -40.14 1.77 21.32
N GLY A 19 -41.12 0.86 21.41
CA GLY A 19 -41.74 0.25 20.23
C GLY A 19 -42.42 1.29 19.33
N PRO A 20 -43.43 2.02 19.83
CA PRO A 20 -44.12 3.05 19.05
C PRO A 20 -43.21 4.17 18.54
N ALA A 21 -42.18 4.55 19.32
CA ALA A 21 -41.20 5.54 18.89
C ALA A 21 -40.30 5.01 17.77
N MET A 22 -39.92 3.73 17.81
CA MET A 22 -39.15 3.09 16.75
C MET A 22 -39.97 2.95 15.47
N ASP A 23 -41.23 2.54 15.58
CA ASP A 23 -42.13 2.41 14.42
C ASP A 23 -42.36 3.77 13.75
N ALA A 24 -42.64 4.81 14.55
CA ALA A 24 -42.78 6.17 14.04
C ALA A 24 -41.48 6.73 13.45
N TYR A 25 -40.32 6.33 13.99
CA TYR A 25 -39.01 6.68 13.43
C TYR A 25 -38.79 6.02 12.07
N LEU A 26 -39.03 4.71 11.96
CA LEU A 26 -38.86 3.96 10.72
C LEU A 26 -39.82 4.44 9.63
N GLU A 27 -41.07 4.79 9.96
CA GLU A 27 -42.03 5.35 9.02
C GLU A 27 -41.67 6.77 8.54
N ALA A 28 -40.95 7.53 9.37
CA ALA A 28 -40.55 8.90 9.06
C ALA A 28 -39.21 8.98 8.32
N GLN A 29 -38.44 7.89 8.23
CA GLN A 29 -37.14 7.92 7.57
C GLN A 29 -37.26 8.08 6.06
N THR A 30 -36.60 9.10 5.52
CA THR A 30 -36.26 9.17 4.10
C THR A 30 -35.01 8.34 3.80
N TYR A 31 -34.74 8.03 2.53
CA TYR A 31 -33.51 7.31 2.11
C TYR A 31 -32.23 7.94 2.68
N GLU A 32 -32.17 9.27 2.74
CA GLU A 32 -31.05 10.02 3.32
C GLU A 32 -30.97 9.89 4.85
N ASP A 33 -32.10 9.70 5.54
CA ASP A 33 -32.16 9.52 7.00
C ASP A 33 -31.78 8.10 7.43
N VAL A 34 -31.96 7.10 6.56
CA VAL A 34 -31.61 5.69 6.83
C VAL A 34 -30.11 5.53 7.09
N TYR A 35 -29.29 6.32 6.40
CA TYR A 35 -27.83 6.22 6.47
C TYR A 35 -27.17 7.32 7.32
N TYR A 36 -27.95 8.11 8.06
CA TYR A 36 -27.42 9.11 8.98
C TYR A 36 -26.75 8.45 10.20
N LEU A 37 -25.44 8.62 10.32
CA LEU A 37 -24.68 8.12 11.46
C LEU A 37 -24.53 9.20 12.56
N PRO A 38 -24.87 8.95 13.84
CA PRO A 38 -24.61 9.88 14.93
C PRO A 38 -23.14 10.30 15.01
N SER A 39 -22.83 11.41 15.67
CA SER A 39 -21.43 11.83 15.79
C SER A 39 -20.60 10.80 16.58
N PRO A 40 -19.29 10.66 16.30
CA PRO A 40 -18.44 9.66 16.96
C PRO A 40 -18.46 9.74 18.49
N THR A 41 -18.52 10.96 19.04
CA THR A 41 -18.63 11.17 20.50
C THR A 41 -19.93 10.63 21.09
N TRP A 42 -21.05 10.70 20.36
CA TRP A 42 -22.31 10.12 20.82
C TRP A 42 -22.29 8.60 20.71
N LEU A 43 -21.71 8.06 19.65
CA LEU A 43 -21.54 6.61 19.49
C LEU A 43 -20.72 6.02 20.64
N HIS A 44 -19.58 6.63 20.98
CA HIS A 44 -18.75 6.20 22.10
C HIS A 44 -19.50 6.20 23.44
N ARG A 45 -20.29 7.24 23.70
CA ARG A 45 -21.12 7.29 24.92
C ARG A 45 -22.21 6.22 24.91
N ALA A 46 -22.81 5.96 23.76
CA ALA A 46 -23.85 4.95 23.59
C ALA A 46 -23.30 3.51 23.63
N ALA A 47 -22.02 3.32 23.31
CA ALA A 47 -21.33 2.03 23.38
C ALA A 47 -21.16 1.53 24.82
N LEU A 48 -21.28 2.41 25.82
CA LEU A 48 -21.18 2.09 27.26
C LEU A 48 -19.88 1.32 27.62
N GLY A 49 -18.78 1.63 26.92
CA GLY A 49 -17.47 1.00 27.10
C GLY A 49 -17.23 -0.23 26.22
N HIS A 50 -18.14 -0.55 25.30
CA HIS A 50 -17.95 -1.59 24.27
C HIS A 50 -17.69 -0.95 22.90
N ASP A 51 -16.63 -0.15 22.80
CA ASP A 51 -16.35 0.66 21.61
C ASP A 51 -16.05 -0.21 20.38
N GLU A 52 -15.32 -1.31 20.54
CA GLU A 52 -14.99 -2.24 19.45
C GLU A 52 -16.26 -2.94 18.91
N ALA A 53 -17.16 -3.36 19.81
CA ALA A 53 -18.43 -3.94 19.40
C ALA A 53 -19.33 -2.89 18.70
N ALA A 54 -19.29 -1.64 19.15
CA ALA A 54 -19.98 -0.56 18.47
C ALA A 54 -19.37 -0.27 17.10
N ALA A 55 -18.04 -0.31 16.97
CA ALA A 55 -17.32 -0.17 15.70
C ALA A 55 -17.73 -1.27 14.71
N ASP A 56 -17.87 -2.53 15.16
CA ASP A 56 -18.38 -3.64 14.35
C ASP A 56 -19.81 -3.39 13.84
N LEU A 57 -20.70 -2.86 14.68
CA LEU A 57 -22.06 -2.50 14.27
C LEU A 57 -22.04 -1.40 13.20
N VAL A 58 -21.23 -0.35 13.41
CA VAL A 58 -21.07 0.74 12.44
C VAL A 58 -20.48 0.22 11.14
N TRP A 59 -19.52 -0.69 11.19
CA TRP A 59 -18.93 -1.34 10.02
C TRP A 59 -19.97 -2.11 9.21
N MET A 60 -20.84 -2.88 9.85
CA MET A 60 -21.93 -3.57 9.15
C MET A 60 -22.87 -2.58 8.45
N SER A 61 -23.24 -1.49 9.12
CA SER A 61 -24.06 -0.42 8.51
C SER A 61 -23.34 0.24 7.32
N ALA A 62 -22.04 0.48 7.43
CA ALA A 62 -21.22 1.05 6.38
C ALA A 62 -21.18 0.16 5.12
N LEU A 63 -21.07 -1.15 5.30
CA LEU A 63 -21.10 -2.13 4.20
C LEU A 63 -22.47 -2.19 3.51
N VAL A 64 -23.56 -2.13 4.28
CA VAL A 64 -24.92 -2.09 3.72
C VAL A 64 -25.11 -0.81 2.91
N TYR A 65 -24.74 0.35 3.47
CA TYR A 65 -24.80 1.64 2.79
C TYR A 65 -24.06 1.61 1.44
N VAL A 66 -22.79 1.20 1.45
CA VAL A 66 -22.00 1.14 0.22
C VAL A 66 -22.59 0.13 -0.77
N GLY A 67 -23.07 -1.03 -0.31
CA GLY A 67 -23.73 -1.99 -1.17
C GLY A 67 -24.95 -1.41 -1.88
N ASP A 68 -25.74 -0.62 -1.18
CA ASP A 68 -26.93 0.04 -1.71
C ASP A 68 -26.59 1.17 -2.70
N GLU A 69 -25.60 2.01 -2.38
CA GLU A 69 -25.12 3.07 -3.27
C GLU A 69 -24.56 2.50 -4.58
N TYR A 70 -23.80 1.41 -4.53
CA TYR A 70 -23.30 0.75 -5.75
C TYR A 70 -24.42 0.11 -6.57
N ALA A 71 -25.46 -0.44 -5.93
CA ALA A 71 -26.62 -0.99 -6.63
C ALA A 71 -27.42 0.10 -7.37
N HIS A 72 -27.50 1.30 -6.79
CA HIS A 72 -28.27 2.43 -7.32
C HIS A 72 -27.44 3.47 -8.07
N ARG A 73 -26.12 3.26 -8.21
CA ARG A 73 -25.14 4.20 -8.78
C ARG A 73 -25.15 5.58 -8.10
N GLY A 74 -25.45 5.61 -6.80
CA GLY A 74 -25.36 6.83 -6.03
C GLY A 74 -23.92 7.13 -5.59
N ASP A 75 -23.74 8.26 -4.89
CA ASP A 75 -22.43 8.70 -4.45
C ASP A 75 -22.13 8.20 -3.03
N VAL A 76 -20.87 7.92 -2.78
CA VAL A 76 -20.38 7.34 -1.53
C VAL A 76 -20.03 8.42 -0.50
N GLU A 77 -20.82 9.49 -0.45
CA GLU A 77 -20.55 10.69 0.36
C GLU A 77 -20.33 10.39 1.85
N ASN A 78 -21.07 9.41 2.39
CA ASN A 78 -21.01 9.08 3.80
C ASN A 78 -19.86 8.14 4.18
N VAL A 79 -19.11 7.58 3.22
CA VAL A 79 -18.01 6.63 3.50
C VAL A 79 -17.03 7.19 4.53
N TYR A 80 -16.62 8.45 4.37
CA TYR A 80 -15.67 9.06 5.30
C TYR A 80 -16.26 9.24 6.69
N ARG A 81 -17.56 9.53 6.80
CA ARG A 81 -18.25 9.65 8.09
C ARG A 81 -18.31 8.31 8.82
N TYR A 82 -18.58 7.23 8.09
CA TYR A 82 -18.52 5.87 8.63
C TYR A 82 -17.10 5.50 9.05
N ALA A 83 -16.10 5.75 8.20
CA ALA A 83 -14.71 5.49 8.51
C ALA A 83 -14.23 6.25 9.75
N ASP A 84 -14.50 7.56 9.82
CA ASP A 84 -14.14 8.40 10.97
C ASP A 84 -14.80 7.89 12.27
N ALA A 85 -16.05 7.44 12.21
CA ALA A 85 -16.74 6.90 13.37
C ALA A 85 -16.17 5.54 13.82
N ILE A 86 -15.88 4.65 12.88
CA ILE A 86 -15.25 3.35 13.16
C ILE A 86 -13.89 3.57 13.80
N LEU A 87 -13.04 4.40 13.19
CA LEU A 87 -11.68 4.67 13.66
C LEU A 87 -11.62 5.49 14.95
N TYR A 88 -12.68 6.25 15.26
CA TYR A 88 -12.83 6.89 16.56
C TYR A 88 -13.16 5.90 17.67
N LEU A 89 -14.00 4.90 17.38
CA LEU A 89 -14.40 3.87 18.33
C LEU A 89 -13.28 2.82 18.50
N ASP A 90 -12.74 2.33 17.40
CA ASP A 90 -11.68 1.35 17.33
C ASP A 90 -10.58 1.79 16.34
N PRO A 91 -9.55 2.51 16.84
CA PRO A 91 -8.40 2.88 16.02
C PRO A 91 -7.59 1.67 15.53
N ASP A 92 -7.76 0.49 16.12
CA ASP A 92 -7.07 -0.74 15.70
C ASP A 92 -7.83 -1.51 14.61
N PHE A 93 -8.98 -0.99 14.15
CA PHE A 93 -9.75 -1.53 13.04
C PHE A 93 -9.04 -1.30 11.69
N ARG A 94 -7.95 -2.04 11.45
CA ARG A 94 -7.05 -1.91 10.29
C ARG A 94 -7.79 -1.82 8.94
N ARG A 95 -8.84 -2.62 8.78
CA ARG A 95 -9.62 -2.70 7.53
C ARG A 95 -10.37 -1.39 7.21
N ALA A 96 -10.69 -0.56 8.20
CA ALA A 96 -11.42 0.68 7.97
C ALA A 96 -10.56 1.72 7.23
N TYR A 97 -9.25 1.78 7.51
CA TYR A 97 -8.31 2.66 6.81
C TYR A 97 -8.27 2.36 5.29
N THR A 98 -8.13 1.08 4.94
CA THR A 98 -8.03 0.63 3.55
C THR A 98 -9.37 0.71 2.82
N TRP A 99 -10.46 0.38 3.52
CA TRP A 99 -11.80 0.50 2.99
C TRP A 99 -12.16 1.94 2.64
N ALA A 100 -11.88 2.90 3.54
CA ALA A 100 -12.17 4.32 3.30
C ALA A 100 -11.44 4.86 2.07
N ALA A 101 -10.16 4.50 1.93
CA ALA A 101 -9.36 4.87 0.78
C ALA A 101 -9.88 4.24 -0.51
N THR A 102 -10.16 2.94 -0.49
CA THR A 102 -10.66 2.18 -1.65
C THR A 102 -12.02 2.73 -2.12
N MET A 103 -12.96 2.92 -1.21
CA MET A 103 -14.29 3.45 -1.55
C MET A 103 -14.22 4.90 -2.03
N GLY A 104 -13.31 5.71 -1.49
CA GLY A 104 -13.11 7.08 -1.95
C GLY A 104 -12.48 7.19 -3.35
N LEU A 105 -11.55 6.28 -3.69
CA LEU A 105 -10.83 6.27 -4.96
C LEU A 105 -11.59 5.57 -6.08
N TYR A 106 -12.26 4.45 -5.80
CA TYR A 106 -12.87 3.55 -6.81
C TYR A 106 -14.40 3.60 -6.83
N ARG A 107 -14.96 4.80 -6.72
CA ARG A 107 -16.41 5.02 -6.77
C ARG A 107 -16.95 5.25 -8.19
N PRO A 108 -18.27 5.15 -8.42
CA PRO A 108 -18.87 5.28 -9.76
C PRO A 108 -18.54 6.62 -10.46
N THR A 109 -18.44 7.70 -9.69
CA THR A 109 -18.08 9.03 -10.18
C THR A 109 -16.61 9.31 -9.91
N ALA A 110 -15.84 9.67 -10.94
CA ALA A 110 -14.42 9.95 -10.78
C ALA A 110 -14.18 11.04 -9.70
N PRO A 111 -13.30 10.80 -8.71
CA PRO A 111 -13.02 11.77 -7.66
C PRO A 111 -12.23 12.97 -8.21
N THR A 112 -12.43 14.14 -7.61
CA THR A 112 -11.50 15.25 -7.74
C THR A 112 -10.19 14.95 -7.03
N LEU A 113 -9.13 15.71 -7.33
CA LEU A 113 -7.83 15.55 -6.66
C LEU A 113 -7.91 15.71 -5.13
N ASP A 114 -8.72 16.66 -4.64
CA ASP A 114 -8.84 16.91 -3.20
C ASP A 114 -9.59 15.79 -2.48
N GLU A 115 -10.56 15.16 -3.17
CA GLU A 115 -11.23 13.96 -2.67
C GLU A 115 -10.29 12.75 -2.70
N GLY A 116 -9.49 12.59 -3.76
CA GLY A 116 -8.44 11.57 -3.81
C GLY A 116 -7.44 11.72 -2.67
N ARG A 117 -6.99 12.94 -2.39
CA ARG A 117 -6.15 13.25 -1.21
C ARG A 117 -6.85 12.91 0.10
N ARG A 118 -8.14 13.18 0.21
CA ARG A 118 -8.93 12.82 1.40
C ARG A 118 -8.98 11.31 1.60
N ALA A 119 -9.17 10.54 0.54
CA ALA A 119 -9.13 9.09 0.58
C ALA A 119 -7.75 8.59 1.04
N VAL A 120 -6.67 9.14 0.46
CA VAL A 120 -5.28 8.77 0.79
C VAL A 120 -4.90 9.07 2.24
N ARG A 121 -5.48 10.12 2.87
CA ARG A 121 -5.23 10.41 4.30
C ARG A 121 -5.56 9.26 5.24
N PHE A 122 -6.54 8.41 4.90
CA PHE A 122 -6.84 7.23 5.72
C PHE A 122 -5.71 6.20 5.65
N LEU A 123 -5.07 6.03 4.50
CA LEU A 123 -3.89 5.15 4.38
C LEU A 123 -2.69 5.74 5.14
N GLU A 124 -2.48 7.05 5.09
CA GLU A 124 -1.44 7.74 5.89
C GLU A 124 -1.66 7.47 7.40
N GLN A 125 -2.87 7.69 7.91
CA GLN A 125 -3.23 7.38 9.29
C GLN A 125 -3.05 5.90 9.63
N GLY A 126 -3.38 5.00 8.69
CA GLY A 126 -3.17 3.57 8.84
C GLY A 126 -1.69 3.23 9.03
N ILE A 127 -0.78 3.85 8.27
CA ILE A 127 0.66 3.64 8.42
C ILE A 127 1.19 4.23 9.73
N GLU A 128 0.69 5.40 10.16
CA GLU A 128 1.03 5.96 11.47
C GLU A 128 0.70 4.97 12.61
N ARG A 129 -0.43 4.26 12.50
CA ARG A 129 -0.86 3.24 13.47
C ARG A 129 -0.12 1.91 13.32
N PHE A 130 0.09 1.46 12.08
CA PHE A 130 0.67 0.16 11.72
C PHE A 130 1.92 0.32 10.85
N PRO A 131 3.04 0.84 11.39
CA PRO A 131 4.23 1.18 10.60
C PRO A 131 4.97 -0.03 10.00
N ASN A 132 4.59 -1.26 10.38
CA ASN A 132 5.19 -2.49 9.83
C ASN A 132 4.19 -3.31 8.99
N ASP A 133 3.01 -2.76 8.67
CA ASP A 133 2.05 -3.41 7.77
C ASP A 133 2.48 -3.16 6.32
N GLY A 134 3.10 -4.17 5.70
CA GLY A 134 3.59 -4.07 4.33
C GLY A 134 2.48 -3.83 3.30
N GLU A 135 1.27 -4.33 3.55
CA GLU A 135 0.15 -4.16 2.63
C GLU A 135 -0.35 -2.71 2.65
N LEU A 136 -0.38 -2.05 3.83
CA LEU A 136 -0.65 -0.61 3.89
C LEU A 136 0.41 0.23 3.18
N HIS A 137 1.68 -0.16 3.27
CA HIS A 137 2.74 0.49 2.50
C HIS A 137 2.54 0.31 0.99
N TRP A 138 2.09 -0.88 0.56
CA TRP A 138 1.78 -1.13 -0.83
C TRP A 138 0.60 -0.26 -1.29
N GLU A 139 -0.52 -0.29 -0.57
CA GLU A 139 -1.72 0.48 -0.92
C GLU A 139 -1.43 1.99 -0.97
N LEU A 140 -0.69 2.54 0.00
CA LEU A 140 -0.32 3.95 -0.01
C LEU A 140 0.64 4.29 -1.16
N GLY A 141 1.64 3.44 -1.38
CA GLY A 141 2.60 3.58 -2.46
C GLY A 141 1.92 3.55 -3.84
N ALA A 142 0.95 2.64 -4.03
CA ALA A 142 0.14 2.54 -5.24
C ALA A 142 -0.76 3.77 -5.42
N ALA A 143 -1.42 4.24 -4.36
CA ALA A 143 -2.29 5.41 -4.43
C ALA A 143 -1.50 6.67 -4.86
N TYR A 144 -0.29 6.86 -4.34
CA TYR A 144 0.58 7.96 -4.77
C TYR A 144 1.19 7.75 -6.16
N SER A 145 1.50 6.53 -6.56
CA SER A 145 2.19 6.27 -7.84
C SER A 145 1.25 6.23 -9.04
N PHE A 146 0.01 5.80 -8.84
CA PHE A 146 -0.94 5.49 -9.91
C PHE A 146 -2.23 6.29 -9.81
N GLU A 147 -2.85 6.33 -8.63
CA GLU A 147 -4.19 6.90 -8.46
C GLU A 147 -4.16 8.44 -8.48
N LEU A 148 -3.47 9.09 -7.54
CA LEU A 148 -3.41 10.56 -7.48
C LEU A 148 -2.85 11.22 -8.75
N PRO A 149 -1.81 10.69 -9.42
CA PRO A 149 -1.32 11.24 -10.68
C PRO A 149 -2.34 11.21 -11.82
N SER A 150 -3.35 10.34 -11.75
CA SER A 150 -4.43 10.28 -12.75
C SER A 150 -5.45 11.43 -12.58
N LEU A 151 -5.53 12.02 -11.39
CA LEU A 151 -6.51 13.06 -11.01
C LEU A 151 -6.01 14.49 -11.26
N THR A 152 -4.75 14.66 -11.69
CA THR A 152 -4.15 15.97 -11.95
C THR A 152 -3.52 16.02 -13.34
N HIS A 153 -3.33 17.24 -13.86
CA HIS A 153 -2.60 17.49 -15.10
C HIS A 153 -1.23 18.14 -14.86
N ASP A 154 -0.93 18.58 -13.63
CA ASP A 154 0.32 19.26 -13.30
C ASP A 154 1.50 18.26 -13.27
N PRO A 155 2.52 18.40 -14.15
CA PRO A 155 3.68 17.54 -14.15
C PRO A 155 4.50 17.57 -12.85
N ALA A 156 4.57 18.72 -12.17
CA ALA A 156 5.35 18.87 -10.94
C ALA A 156 4.69 18.08 -9.79
N GLU A 157 3.36 18.17 -9.71
CA GLU A 157 2.56 17.43 -8.74
C GLU A 157 2.63 15.91 -8.98
N LYS A 158 2.56 15.47 -10.24
CA LYS A 158 2.78 14.05 -10.60
C LYS A 158 4.16 13.56 -10.20
N ALA A 159 5.20 14.37 -10.40
CA ALA A 159 6.56 14.01 -10.02
C ALA A 159 6.67 13.81 -8.50
N ARG A 160 6.12 14.76 -7.72
CA ARG A 160 6.09 14.67 -6.26
C ARG A 160 5.33 13.43 -5.77
N PHE A 161 4.16 13.13 -6.33
CA PHE A 161 3.42 11.94 -5.93
C PHE A 161 4.19 10.65 -6.22
N ARG A 162 4.85 10.54 -7.38
CA ARG A 162 5.67 9.36 -7.70
C ARG A 162 6.87 9.20 -6.77
N GLU A 163 7.48 10.29 -6.33
CA GLU A 163 8.58 10.26 -5.37
C GLU A 163 8.11 9.66 -4.03
N ILE A 164 7.02 10.20 -3.48
CA ILE A 164 6.39 9.68 -2.24
C ILE A 164 5.97 8.21 -2.43
N GLY A 165 5.32 7.90 -3.55
CA GLY A 165 4.86 6.55 -3.84
C GLY A 165 6.01 5.54 -3.92
N THR A 166 7.16 5.92 -4.49
CA THR A 166 8.36 5.07 -4.58
C THR A 166 8.90 4.71 -3.19
N GLU A 167 8.87 5.64 -2.23
CA GLU A 167 9.31 5.41 -0.86
C GLU A 167 8.46 4.33 -0.17
N PHE A 168 7.13 4.47 -0.23
CA PHE A 168 6.21 3.49 0.36
C PHE A 168 6.25 2.14 -0.36
N MET A 169 6.34 2.13 -1.69
CA MET A 169 6.53 0.91 -2.48
C MET A 169 7.82 0.16 -2.12
N THR A 170 8.91 0.88 -1.86
CA THR A 170 10.18 0.28 -1.40
C THR A 170 10.01 -0.35 -0.02
N SER A 171 9.31 0.34 0.88
CA SER A 171 9.02 -0.16 2.22
C SER A 171 8.11 -1.39 2.19
N ALA A 172 7.09 -1.40 1.33
CA ALA A 172 6.22 -2.55 1.10
C ALA A 172 7.02 -3.78 0.65
N ALA A 173 7.90 -3.59 -0.34
CA ALA A 173 8.77 -4.66 -0.83
C ALA A 173 9.65 -5.24 0.30
N ARG A 174 10.27 -4.37 1.11
CA ARG A 174 11.09 -4.80 2.27
C ARG A 174 10.30 -5.55 3.33
N LEU A 175 9.04 -5.19 3.51
CA LEU A 175 8.10 -5.87 4.42
C LEU A 175 7.51 -7.15 3.79
N GLY A 176 7.92 -7.51 2.56
CA GLY A 176 7.47 -8.72 1.87
C GLY A 176 6.04 -8.65 1.35
N ALA A 177 5.54 -7.44 1.07
CA ALA A 177 4.18 -7.19 0.62
C ALA A 177 4.14 -6.52 -0.78
N GLY A 178 2.92 -6.38 -1.31
CA GLY A 178 2.69 -5.92 -2.67
C GLY A 178 2.86 -7.02 -3.73
N PRO A 179 2.57 -6.70 -5.00
CA PRO A 179 2.61 -7.67 -6.09
C PRO A 179 4.06 -8.09 -6.39
N ARG A 180 4.23 -9.33 -6.88
CA ARG A 180 5.57 -9.93 -7.10
C ARG A 180 6.52 -9.06 -7.92
N TRP A 181 6.01 -8.40 -8.95
CA TRP A 181 6.81 -7.51 -9.79
C TRP A 181 7.45 -6.36 -9.02
N LEU A 182 6.93 -6.00 -7.84
CA LEU A 182 7.43 -4.90 -7.04
C LEU A 182 8.87 -5.14 -6.58
N ALA A 183 9.15 -6.33 -6.06
CA ALA A 183 10.48 -6.74 -5.61
C ALA A 183 11.50 -6.72 -6.76
N LEU A 184 11.06 -7.08 -7.97
CA LEU A 184 11.89 -7.17 -9.17
C LEU A 184 12.09 -5.80 -9.85
N SER A 185 11.11 -4.90 -9.77
CA SER A 185 11.08 -3.65 -10.55
C SER A 185 12.24 -2.70 -10.27
N ASN A 186 12.72 -2.65 -9.03
CA ASN A 186 13.86 -1.81 -8.67
C ASN A 186 15.17 -2.34 -9.28
N ALA A 187 15.34 -3.67 -9.37
CA ALA A 187 16.50 -4.28 -10.01
C ALA A 187 16.56 -3.91 -11.50
N THR A 188 15.42 -4.01 -12.20
CA THR A 188 15.31 -3.60 -13.62
C THR A 188 15.66 -2.13 -13.82
N ARG A 189 15.22 -1.25 -12.91
CA ARG A 189 15.54 0.18 -12.97
C ARG A 189 17.03 0.46 -12.72
N LEU A 190 17.64 -0.21 -11.75
CA LEU A 190 19.07 -0.09 -11.44
C LEU A 190 19.92 -0.60 -12.61
N GLU A 191 19.53 -1.70 -13.25
CA GLU A 191 20.16 -2.23 -14.45
C GLU A 191 20.10 -1.23 -15.61
N ALA A 192 18.94 -0.61 -15.86
CA ALA A 192 18.78 0.42 -16.90
C ALA A 192 19.68 1.65 -16.66
N LEU A 193 20.05 1.93 -15.40
CA LEU A 193 21.00 2.99 -15.03
C LEU A 193 22.48 2.52 -15.07
N GLY A 194 22.75 1.30 -15.53
CA GLY A 194 24.09 0.70 -15.55
C GLY A 194 24.63 0.37 -14.15
N ARG A 195 23.76 0.25 -13.14
CA ARG A 195 24.13 -0.01 -11.74
C ARG A 195 23.95 -1.49 -11.40
N LEU A 196 24.60 -2.36 -12.17
CA LEU A 196 24.43 -3.82 -12.07
C LEU A 196 24.69 -4.37 -10.66
N ASP A 197 25.78 -3.94 -10.00
CA ASP A 197 26.09 -4.39 -8.64
C ASP A 197 25.01 -3.97 -7.62
N ALA A 198 24.39 -2.80 -7.81
CA ALA A 198 23.32 -2.34 -6.95
C ALA A 198 22.03 -3.14 -7.22
N ALA A 199 21.76 -3.50 -8.47
CA ALA A 199 20.64 -4.37 -8.83
C ALA A 199 20.79 -5.76 -8.20
N ILE A 200 21.98 -6.35 -8.26
CA ILE A 200 22.27 -7.65 -7.63
C ILE A 200 22.09 -7.56 -6.11
N ARG A 201 22.70 -6.55 -5.45
CA ARG A 201 22.53 -6.37 -4.00
C ARG A 201 21.08 -6.16 -3.58
N HIS A 202 20.30 -5.40 -4.37
CA HIS A 202 18.87 -5.22 -4.12
C HIS A 202 18.13 -6.56 -4.17
N LEU A 203 18.37 -7.38 -5.20
CA LEU A 203 17.73 -8.69 -5.28
C LEU A 203 18.20 -9.66 -4.19
N GLU A 204 19.45 -9.59 -3.75
CA GLU A 204 19.94 -10.35 -2.58
C GLU A 204 19.21 -9.95 -1.30
N GLU A 205 19.02 -8.64 -1.07
CA GLU A 205 18.22 -8.12 0.05
C GLU A 205 16.78 -8.64 -0.04
N MET A 206 16.14 -8.53 -1.21
CA MET A 206 14.78 -9.01 -1.42
C MET A 206 14.65 -10.53 -1.22
N TYR A 207 15.61 -11.32 -1.70
CA TYR A 207 15.63 -12.78 -1.52
C TYR A 207 15.65 -13.18 -0.04
N ALA A 208 16.36 -12.42 0.79
CA ALA A 208 16.45 -12.66 2.22
C ALA A 208 15.16 -12.26 2.99
N LEU A 209 14.45 -11.24 2.50
CA LEU A 209 13.26 -10.68 3.16
C LEU A 209 11.97 -11.40 2.76
N VAL A 210 11.81 -11.72 1.48
CA VAL A 210 10.57 -12.31 0.94
C VAL A 210 10.39 -13.75 1.40
N ARG A 211 9.20 -14.06 1.92
CA ARG A 211 8.86 -15.38 2.46
C ARG A 211 8.11 -16.28 1.49
N ASP A 212 7.42 -15.70 0.52
CA ASP A 212 6.71 -16.42 -0.54
C ASP A 212 7.69 -17.21 -1.43
N ASP A 213 7.43 -18.50 -1.62
CA ASP A 213 8.35 -19.41 -2.32
C ASP A 213 8.41 -19.12 -3.83
N GLU A 214 7.27 -18.81 -4.46
CA GLU A 214 7.21 -18.46 -5.89
C GLU A 214 7.99 -17.17 -6.17
N SER A 215 7.76 -16.13 -5.37
CA SER A 215 8.50 -14.87 -5.47
C SER A 215 10.00 -15.06 -5.20
N ARG A 216 10.36 -15.94 -4.25
CA ARG A 216 11.77 -16.27 -3.97
C ARG A 216 12.43 -16.95 -5.16
N GLU A 217 11.72 -17.83 -5.86
CA GLU A 217 12.20 -18.52 -7.07
C GLU A 217 12.36 -17.55 -8.25
N GLU A 218 11.42 -16.63 -8.46
CA GLU A 218 11.55 -15.56 -9.46
C GLU A 218 12.78 -14.67 -9.18
N ILE A 219 12.99 -14.28 -7.91
CA ILE A 219 14.17 -13.48 -7.51
C ILE A 219 15.47 -14.27 -7.72
N ALA A 220 15.51 -15.56 -7.36
CA ALA A 220 16.67 -16.42 -7.58
C ALA A 220 17.02 -16.53 -9.07
N THR A 221 16.02 -16.79 -9.90
CA THR A 221 16.18 -16.85 -11.35
C THR A 221 16.78 -15.56 -11.88
N ARG A 222 16.25 -14.41 -11.46
CA ARG A 222 16.76 -13.11 -11.89
C ARG A 222 18.19 -12.83 -11.39
N LEU A 223 18.53 -13.26 -10.17
CA LEU A 223 19.89 -13.16 -9.64
C LEU A 223 20.89 -13.96 -10.47
N GLU A 224 20.53 -15.19 -10.86
CA GLU A 224 21.36 -16.03 -11.73
C GLU A 224 21.60 -15.37 -13.10
N GLU A 225 20.54 -14.83 -13.72
CA GLU A 225 20.64 -14.10 -14.99
C GLU A 225 21.60 -12.91 -14.90
N LEU A 226 21.48 -12.07 -13.86
CA LEU A 226 22.33 -10.89 -13.70
C LEU A 226 23.78 -11.25 -13.42
N ARG A 227 24.03 -12.28 -12.60
CA ARG A 227 25.40 -12.76 -12.30
C ARG A 227 26.06 -13.38 -13.53
N ALA A 228 25.34 -14.23 -14.27
CA ALA A 228 25.85 -14.82 -15.51
C ALA A 228 26.17 -13.73 -16.57
N GLY A 229 25.33 -12.69 -16.66
CA GLY A 229 25.59 -11.52 -17.49
C GLY A 229 26.85 -10.75 -17.07
N ALA A 230 27.01 -10.50 -15.77
CA ALA A 230 28.18 -9.82 -15.21
C ALA A 230 29.49 -10.59 -15.48
N GLU A 231 29.49 -11.91 -15.25
CA GLU A 231 30.65 -12.77 -15.52
C GLU A 231 31.00 -12.80 -17.01
N THR A 232 29.99 -12.88 -17.88
CA THR A 232 30.19 -12.87 -19.32
C THR A 232 30.81 -11.54 -19.79
N GLU A 233 30.34 -10.40 -19.26
CA GLU A 233 30.89 -9.10 -19.61
C GLU A 233 32.31 -8.90 -19.06
N ALA A 234 32.57 -9.36 -17.83
CA ALA A 234 33.91 -9.35 -17.24
C ALA A 234 34.89 -10.19 -18.09
N LEU A 235 34.49 -11.38 -18.54
CA LEU A 235 35.28 -12.23 -19.42
C LEU A 235 35.55 -11.54 -20.77
N ARG A 236 34.53 -10.91 -21.38
CA ARG A 236 34.69 -10.14 -22.62
C ARG A 236 35.60 -8.93 -22.44
N SER A 237 35.53 -8.23 -21.31
CA SER A 237 36.42 -7.11 -21.00
C SER A 237 37.85 -7.60 -20.85
N ALA A 238 38.07 -8.65 -20.05
CA ALA A 238 39.39 -9.25 -19.84
C ALA A 238 40.01 -9.74 -21.15
N SER A 239 39.22 -10.36 -22.03
CA SER A 239 39.67 -10.80 -23.35
C SER A 239 40.04 -9.62 -24.25
N ARG A 240 39.23 -8.54 -24.28
CA ARG A 240 39.56 -7.31 -25.02
C ARG A 240 40.82 -6.64 -24.49
N ASP A 241 41.00 -6.56 -23.17
CA ASP A 241 42.17 -5.94 -22.55
C ASP A 241 43.43 -6.81 -22.73
N LEU A 242 43.29 -8.14 -22.76
CA LEU A 242 44.36 -9.05 -23.15
C LEU A 242 44.76 -8.81 -24.61
N ALA A 243 43.79 -8.74 -25.53
CA ALA A 243 44.05 -8.51 -26.95
C ALA A 243 44.75 -7.16 -27.20
N ARG A 244 44.30 -6.07 -26.55
CA ARG A 244 44.97 -4.76 -26.64
C ARG A 244 46.41 -4.82 -26.13
N ARG A 245 46.64 -5.38 -24.95
CA ARG A 245 48.00 -5.51 -24.39
C ARG A 245 48.91 -6.36 -25.26
N TRP A 246 48.36 -7.43 -25.83
CA TRP A 246 49.06 -8.27 -26.79
C TRP A 246 49.48 -7.48 -28.05
N GLU A 247 48.55 -6.74 -28.65
CA GLU A 247 48.82 -5.88 -29.83
C GLU A 247 49.87 -4.80 -29.53
N ASP A 248 49.84 -4.21 -28.33
CA ASP A 248 50.75 -3.15 -27.92
C ASP A 248 52.16 -3.65 -27.56
N GLU A 249 52.26 -4.83 -26.94
CA GLU A 249 53.52 -5.33 -26.37
C GLU A 249 54.25 -6.34 -27.27
N PHE A 250 53.54 -7.31 -27.84
CA PHE A 250 54.11 -8.43 -28.60
C PHE A 250 53.24 -8.87 -29.80
N PRO A 251 52.92 -7.97 -30.76
CA PRO A 251 52.02 -8.27 -31.88
C PRO A 251 52.53 -9.38 -32.82
N TRP A 252 53.82 -9.70 -32.78
CA TRP A 252 54.44 -10.77 -33.58
C TRP A 252 54.40 -12.16 -32.92
N VAL A 253 53.92 -12.28 -31.67
CA VAL A 253 53.80 -13.56 -30.96
C VAL A 253 52.36 -14.04 -31.06
N PRO A 254 52.07 -15.34 -31.27
CA PRO A 254 50.71 -15.86 -31.14
C PRO A 254 50.10 -15.58 -29.75
N VAL A 255 48.80 -15.25 -29.70
CA VAL A 255 48.13 -14.79 -28.46
C VAL A 255 48.18 -15.82 -27.32
N ASP A 256 48.11 -17.10 -27.65
CA ASP A 256 48.24 -18.24 -26.74
C ASP A 256 49.60 -18.29 -26.05
N PHE A 257 50.67 -17.91 -26.76
CA PHE A 257 52.01 -17.76 -26.17
C PHE A 257 52.12 -16.52 -25.29
N TYR A 258 51.45 -15.41 -25.65
CA TYR A 258 51.46 -14.18 -24.86
C TYR A 258 50.84 -14.37 -23.47
N VAL A 259 49.78 -15.18 -23.36
CA VAL A 259 49.16 -15.53 -22.07
C VAL A 259 50.17 -16.17 -21.10
N VAL A 260 51.11 -16.98 -21.62
CA VAL A 260 52.15 -17.64 -20.81
C VAL A 260 53.33 -16.70 -20.52
N LEU A 261 53.74 -15.88 -21.49
CA LEU A 261 54.83 -14.91 -21.35
C LEU A 261 54.50 -13.81 -20.33
N GLY A 262 53.24 -13.40 -20.28
CA GLY A 262 52.78 -12.31 -19.43
C GLY A 262 53.19 -10.92 -19.95
N PRO A 263 52.86 -9.87 -19.19
CA PRO A 263 53.08 -8.49 -19.61
C PRO A 263 54.57 -8.14 -19.70
N ARG A 264 54.93 -7.23 -20.60
CA ARG A 264 56.30 -6.76 -20.81
C ARG A 264 56.85 -6.10 -19.54
N VAL A 265 57.79 -6.77 -18.89
CA VAL A 265 58.52 -6.21 -17.74
C VAL A 265 59.64 -5.32 -18.28
N VAL A 266 59.49 -4.00 -18.16
CA VAL A 266 60.57 -3.04 -18.46
C VAL A 266 61.42 -2.88 -17.20
N PRO A 267 62.70 -3.30 -17.19
CA PRO A 267 63.57 -3.07 -16.06
C PRO A 267 63.77 -1.56 -15.88
N ARG A 268 63.64 -1.06 -14.64
CA ARG A 268 64.00 0.32 -14.27
C ARG A 268 65.50 0.50 -14.22
#